data_AF-A0A972T708-F1
#
_entry.id   AF-A0A972T708-F1
#
_cell.length_a   1.000
_cell.length_b   1.000
_cell.length_c   1.000
_cell.angle_alpha   90.00
_cell.angle_beta   90.00
_cell.angle_gamma   90.00
#
_symmetry.space_group_name_H-M   'P 1'
#
loop_
_entity.id
_entity.type
_entity.pdbx_description
1 polymer ?
#
loop_
_entity_poly.entity_id
_entity_poly.type
_entity_poly.pdbx_seq_one_letter_code
_entity_poly.pdbx_strand_id
1 'polypeptide(L)'
;MQLDFLWTLTGFILTLLIFSYLFGDHFLFRIVAYLFVGVMAGYAAVLLIYQAILPRLVYPLLEGGALQTLQAVIPLALGALLLTKLTPRFSRLGNLSMGYLVGVGAAVLTGGAVVGTLTSQVQAATVGFDLQAAAMVGRNPAGALAEASLFLLGTISALIYFQFSVRDKRQKAERPPLLEAVATIGKVFIAITLGAIYAGVFAAALTALIDRLDFVTEFIFNIVF
;
A
#
# COMPACT_ATOMS: atom_id res chain seq x y z
N MET A 1 33.64 -11.16 -9.66
CA MET A 1 34.61 -10.03 -9.78
C MET A 1 34.21 -9.00 -10.82
N GLN A 2 34.21 -9.29 -12.14
CA GLN A 2 33.86 -8.26 -13.15
C GLN A 2 32.38 -7.83 -13.10
N LEU A 3 31.45 -8.77 -12.91
CA LEU A 3 30.01 -8.45 -12.81
C LEU A 3 29.68 -7.63 -11.55
N ASP A 4 30.27 -7.98 -10.41
CA ASP A 4 30.04 -7.28 -9.15
C ASP A 4 30.50 -5.82 -9.27
N PHE A 5 31.66 -5.58 -9.87
CA PHE A 5 32.16 -4.23 -10.12
C PHE A 5 31.24 -3.42 -11.04
N LEU A 6 30.71 -4.02 -12.12
CA LEU A 6 29.77 -3.36 -13.03
C LEU A 6 28.46 -2.97 -12.33
N TRP A 7 27.94 -3.84 -11.47
CA TRP A 7 26.74 -3.54 -10.67
C TRP A 7 27.00 -2.42 -9.67
N THR A 8 28.13 -2.46 -8.97
CA THR A 8 28.52 -1.41 -8.02
C THR A 8 28.71 -0.06 -8.73
N LEU A 9 29.41 -0.03 -9.87
CA LEU A 9 29.59 1.17 -10.68
C LEU A 9 28.25 1.74 -11.18
N THR A 10 27.35 0.88 -11.64
CA THR A 10 26.00 1.29 -12.07
C THR A 10 25.22 1.91 -10.91
N GLY A 11 25.26 1.27 -9.73
CA GLY A 11 24.64 1.78 -8.51
C GLY A 11 25.22 3.11 -8.07
N PHE A 12 26.54 3.29 -8.18
CA PHE A 12 27.22 4.55 -7.89
C PHE A 12 26.76 5.67 -8.82
N ILE A 13 26.77 5.44 -10.14
CA ILE A 13 26.31 6.41 -11.13
C ILE A 13 24.84 6.80 -10.86
N LEU A 14 23.95 5.82 -10.68
CA LEU A 14 22.54 6.11 -10.39
C LEU A 14 22.36 6.90 -9.10
N THR A 15 23.13 6.59 -8.04
CA THR A 15 23.07 7.33 -6.78
C THR A 15 23.48 8.79 -6.97
N LEU A 16 24.56 9.06 -7.72
CA LEU A 16 24.99 10.42 -8.05
C LEU A 16 23.95 11.18 -8.88
N LEU A 17 23.35 10.53 -9.88
CA LEU A 17 22.31 11.13 -10.71
C LEU A 17 21.07 11.50 -9.87
N ILE A 18 20.73 10.69 -8.85
CA ILE A 18 19.64 11.01 -7.92
C ILE A 18 20.02 12.20 -7.03
N PHE A 19 21.24 12.24 -6.50
CA PHE A 19 21.72 13.38 -5.70
C PHE A 19 21.78 14.70 -6.48
N SER A 20 21.80 14.67 -7.81
CA SER A 20 21.63 15.87 -8.63
C SER A 20 20.36 16.65 -8.29
N TYR A 21 19.32 15.99 -7.74
CA TYR A 21 18.09 16.64 -7.29
C TYR A 21 18.32 17.66 -6.15
N LEU A 22 19.35 17.46 -5.32
CA LEU A 22 19.66 18.38 -4.22
C LEU A 22 20.03 19.78 -4.71
N PHE A 23 20.57 19.88 -5.93
CA PHE A 23 20.94 21.14 -6.59
C PHE A 23 19.81 21.74 -7.44
N GLY A 24 18.63 21.10 -7.49
CA GLY A 24 17.47 21.52 -8.27
C GLY A 24 16.99 20.45 -9.26
N ASP A 25 15.93 20.76 -10.02
CA ASP A 25 15.34 19.84 -11.00
C ASP A 25 16.18 19.75 -12.30
N HIS A 26 17.30 19.04 -12.21
CA HIS A 26 18.20 18.78 -13.33
C HIS A 26 17.73 17.61 -14.20
N PHE A 27 18.04 17.68 -15.50
CA PHE A 27 17.74 16.64 -16.50
C PHE A 27 18.24 15.24 -16.08
N LEU A 28 19.38 15.16 -15.38
CA LEU A 28 19.98 13.92 -14.91
C LEU A 28 19.08 13.13 -13.95
N PHE A 29 18.45 13.80 -12.99
CA PHE A 29 17.50 13.18 -12.08
C PHE A 29 16.28 12.63 -12.83
N ARG A 30 15.77 13.39 -13.81
CA ARG A 30 14.59 12.99 -14.60
C ARG A 30 14.84 11.72 -15.40
N ILE A 31 16.05 11.52 -15.95
CA ILE A 31 16.42 10.28 -16.63
C ILE A 31 16.24 9.09 -15.69
N VAL A 32 16.78 9.18 -14.46
CA VAL A 32 16.68 8.09 -13.48
C VAL A 32 15.24 7.86 -13.07
N ALA A 33 14.45 8.92 -12.87
CA ALA A 33 13.03 8.81 -12.56
C ALA A 33 12.25 8.10 -13.69
N TYR A 34 12.48 8.46 -14.96
CA TYR A 34 11.83 7.80 -16.09
C TYR A 34 12.30 6.35 -16.26
N LEU A 35 13.60 6.07 -16.04
CA LEU A 35 14.12 4.71 -16.04
C LEU A 35 13.43 3.87 -14.96
N PHE A 36 13.34 4.39 -13.73
CA PHE A 36 12.69 3.72 -12.62
C PHE A 36 11.21 3.42 -12.92
N VAL A 37 10.46 4.41 -13.40
CA VAL A 37 9.06 4.22 -13.80
C VAL A 37 8.93 3.19 -14.93
N GLY A 38 9.83 3.23 -15.92
CA GLY A 38 9.87 2.27 -17.02
C GLY A 38 10.13 0.83 -16.56
N VAL A 39 11.10 0.64 -15.65
CA VAL A 39 11.40 -0.67 -15.05
C VAL A 39 10.21 -1.18 -14.23
N MET A 40 9.58 -0.32 -13.43
CA MET A 40 8.39 -0.69 -12.65
C MET A 40 7.22 -1.08 -13.56
N ALA A 41 6.99 -0.33 -14.64
CA ALA A 41 5.96 -0.66 -15.62
C ALA A 41 6.26 -1.98 -16.35
N GLY A 42 7.52 -2.21 -16.73
CA GLY A 42 7.96 -3.46 -17.34
C GLY A 42 7.79 -4.66 -16.41
N TYR A 43 8.20 -4.53 -15.14
CA TYR A 43 8.00 -5.57 -14.13
C TYR A 43 6.51 -5.88 -13.94
N ALA A 44 5.67 -4.85 -13.81
CA ALA A 44 4.23 -5.01 -13.72
C ALA A 44 3.65 -5.71 -14.96
N ALA A 45 4.11 -5.37 -16.16
CA ALA A 45 3.69 -6.03 -17.40
C ALA A 45 4.07 -7.52 -17.42
N VAL A 46 5.29 -7.86 -17.01
CA VAL A 46 5.74 -9.26 -16.89
C VAL A 46 4.87 -10.01 -15.89
N LEU A 47 4.61 -9.45 -14.71
CA LEU A 47 3.73 -10.07 -13.73
C LEU A 47 2.32 -10.30 -14.30
N LEU A 48 1.75 -9.32 -15.00
CA LEU A 48 0.43 -9.46 -15.63
C LEU A 48 0.43 -10.58 -16.68
N ILE A 49 1.46 -10.66 -17.52
CA ILE A 49 1.56 -11.69 -18.55
C ILE A 49 1.63 -13.09 -17.90
N TYR A 50 2.56 -13.29 -16.97
CA TYR A 50 2.84 -14.62 -16.41
C TYR A 50 1.86 -15.06 -15.32
N GLN A 51 1.28 -14.13 -14.56
CA GLN A 51 0.42 -14.47 -13.42
C GLN A 51 -1.07 -14.28 -13.72
N ALA A 52 -1.43 -13.50 -14.74
CA ALA A 52 -2.82 -13.29 -15.12
C ALA A 52 -3.13 -13.78 -16.53
N ILE A 53 -2.50 -13.22 -17.57
CA ILE A 53 -2.90 -13.46 -18.96
C ILE A 53 -2.65 -14.92 -19.37
N LEU A 54 -1.44 -15.43 -19.21
CA LEU A 54 -1.11 -16.81 -19.57
C LEU A 54 -1.97 -17.84 -18.81
N PRO A 55 -1.98 -17.84 -17.46
CA PRO A 55 -2.69 -18.88 -16.71
C PRO A 55 -4.21 -18.76 -16.75
N ARG A 56 -4.77 -17.54 -16.90
CA ARG A 56 -6.24 -17.35 -16.88
C ARG A 56 -6.87 -17.27 -18.26
N LEU A 57 -6.11 -16.97 -19.30
CA LEU A 57 -6.61 -16.82 -20.66
C LEU A 57 -5.99 -17.87 -21.60
N VAL A 58 -4.67 -17.93 -21.71
CA VAL A 58 -4.01 -18.72 -22.77
C VAL A 58 -4.02 -20.22 -22.48
N TYR A 59 -3.52 -20.67 -21.32
CA TYR A 59 -3.45 -22.09 -20.99
C TYR A 59 -4.84 -22.78 -20.96
N PRO A 60 -5.89 -22.19 -20.36
CA PRO A 60 -7.22 -22.79 -20.37
C PRO A 60 -7.85 -22.93 -21.78
N LEU A 61 -7.43 -22.10 -22.74
CA LEU A 61 -7.93 -22.15 -24.13
C LEU A 61 -7.17 -23.17 -24.98
N LEU A 62 -5.86 -23.36 -24.73
CA LEU A 62 -5.01 -24.26 -25.51
C LEU A 62 -5.02 -25.70 -24.97
N GLU A 63 -4.99 -25.85 -23.65
CA GLU A 63 -4.73 -27.13 -22.97
C GLU A 63 -5.84 -27.51 -22.00
N GLY A 64 -6.77 -26.59 -21.73
CA GLY A 64 -7.82 -26.79 -20.74
C GLY A 64 -8.97 -27.70 -21.20
N GLY A 65 -9.63 -28.33 -20.24
CA GLY A 65 -10.89 -29.03 -20.49
C GLY A 65 -12.06 -28.08 -20.78
N ALA A 66 -13.20 -28.60 -21.26
CA ALA A 66 -14.34 -27.80 -21.70
C ALA A 66 -14.82 -26.74 -20.69
N LEU A 67 -14.81 -27.06 -19.39
CA LEU A 67 -15.18 -26.12 -18.33
C LEU A 67 -14.17 -24.97 -18.16
N GLN A 68 -12.87 -25.26 -18.30
CA GLN A 68 -11.81 -24.27 -18.17
C GLN A 68 -11.79 -23.32 -19.38
N THR A 69 -12.03 -23.87 -20.57
CA THR A 69 -12.21 -23.07 -21.79
C THR A 69 -13.38 -22.11 -21.64
N LEU A 70 -14.53 -22.58 -21.13
CA LEU A 70 -15.71 -21.74 -20.90
C LEU A 70 -15.41 -20.59 -19.92
N GLN A 71 -14.64 -20.85 -18.86
CA GLN A 71 -14.22 -19.83 -17.90
C GLN A 71 -13.31 -18.77 -18.51
N ALA A 72 -12.43 -19.13 -19.45
CA ALA A 72 -11.54 -18.19 -20.14
C ALA A 72 -12.24 -17.38 -21.25
N VAL A 73 -13.29 -17.94 -21.86
CA VAL A 73 -14.07 -17.25 -22.90
C VAL A 73 -14.78 -16.01 -22.36
N ILE A 74 -15.26 -16.02 -21.11
CA ILE A 74 -15.97 -14.88 -20.54
C ILE A 74 -15.05 -13.64 -20.40
N PRO A 75 -13.88 -13.71 -19.75
CA PRO A 75 -12.90 -12.61 -19.75
C PRO A 75 -12.46 -12.19 -21.15
N LEU A 76 -12.30 -13.15 -22.09
CA LEU A 76 -11.90 -12.84 -23.46
C LEU A 76 -12.97 -12.01 -24.18
N ALA A 77 -14.23 -12.43 -24.08
CA ALA A 77 -15.37 -11.72 -24.66
C ALA A 77 -15.51 -10.32 -24.06
N LEU A 78 -15.40 -10.20 -22.73
CA LEU A 78 -15.43 -8.90 -22.05
C LEU A 78 -14.24 -8.02 -22.45
N GLY A 79 -13.05 -8.59 -22.61
CA GLY A 79 -11.86 -7.90 -23.10
C GLY A 79 -12.04 -7.38 -24.54
N ALA A 80 -12.57 -8.22 -25.43
CA ALA A 80 -12.86 -7.85 -26.81
C ALA A 80 -13.92 -6.73 -26.89
N LEU A 81 -14.99 -6.83 -26.09
CA LEU A 81 -16.00 -5.78 -25.96
C LEU A 81 -15.39 -4.47 -25.45
N LEU A 82 -14.42 -4.52 -24.55
CA LEU A 82 -13.74 -3.33 -24.05
C LEU A 82 -12.94 -2.61 -25.15
N LEU A 83 -12.35 -3.35 -26.09
CA LEU A 83 -11.64 -2.77 -27.25
C LEU A 83 -12.56 -1.93 -28.14
N THR A 84 -13.87 -2.24 -28.19
CA THR A 84 -14.83 -1.43 -28.96
C THR A 84 -14.94 0.01 -28.46
N LYS A 85 -14.52 0.27 -27.22
CA LYS A 85 -14.48 1.61 -26.61
C LYS A 85 -13.41 2.52 -27.22
N LEU A 86 -12.41 1.98 -27.92
CA LEU A 86 -11.44 2.79 -28.67
C LEU A 86 -12.10 3.52 -29.86
N THR A 87 -13.24 3.03 -30.35
CA THR A 87 -13.97 3.65 -31.47
C THR A 87 -15.29 4.27 -30.99
N PRO A 88 -15.54 5.56 -31.24
CA PRO A 88 -16.73 6.25 -30.74
C PRO A 88 -18.06 5.63 -31.24
N ARG A 89 -18.07 5.00 -32.41
CA ARG A 89 -19.27 4.37 -33.02
C ARG A 89 -19.76 3.11 -32.29
N PHE A 90 -18.85 2.30 -31.74
CA PHE A 90 -19.20 1.03 -31.08
C PHE A 90 -19.07 1.07 -29.55
N SER A 91 -18.75 2.24 -28.99
CA SER A 91 -18.49 2.45 -27.56
C SER A 91 -19.57 1.91 -26.61
N ARG A 92 -20.85 1.87 -27.05
CA ARG A 92 -21.96 1.32 -26.25
C ARG A 92 -21.78 -0.16 -25.89
N LEU A 93 -21.17 -0.96 -26.76
CA LEU A 93 -20.94 -2.40 -26.49
C LEU A 93 -19.90 -2.60 -25.38
N GLY A 94 -18.91 -1.71 -25.27
CA GLY A 94 -17.92 -1.71 -24.21
C GLY A 94 -18.47 -1.34 -22.82
N ASN A 95 -19.69 -0.79 -22.73
CA ASN A 95 -20.29 -0.42 -21.44
C ASN A 95 -20.54 -1.64 -20.54
N LEU A 96 -20.84 -2.81 -21.13
CA LEU A 96 -21.01 -4.05 -20.36
C LEU A 96 -19.70 -4.42 -19.64
N SER A 97 -18.58 -4.41 -20.37
CA SER A 97 -17.26 -4.66 -19.81
C SER A 97 -16.84 -3.62 -18.78
N MET A 98 -17.11 -2.33 -19.04
CA MET A 98 -16.85 -1.26 -18.08
C MET A 98 -17.68 -1.41 -16.81
N GLY A 99 -18.96 -1.75 -16.93
CA GLY A 99 -19.85 -2.00 -15.79
C GLY A 99 -19.34 -3.17 -14.94
N TYR A 100 -18.90 -4.26 -15.58
CA TYR A 100 -18.28 -5.39 -14.89
C TYR A 100 -17.00 -4.97 -14.15
N LEU A 101 -16.08 -4.25 -14.83
CA LEU A 101 -14.82 -3.80 -14.22
C LEU A 101 -15.06 -2.86 -13.03
N VAL A 102 -16.00 -1.92 -13.15
CA VAL A 102 -16.35 -1.00 -12.06
C VAL A 102 -17.04 -1.74 -10.92
N GLY A 103 -17.95 -2.67 -11.22
CA GLY A 103 -18.65 -3.46 -10.21
C GLY A 103 -17.70 -4.36 -9.42
N VAL A 104 -16.82 -5.09 -10.11
CA VAL A 104 -15.77 -5.92 -9.46
C VAL A 104 -14.79 -5.03 -8.70
N GLY A 105 -14.36 -3.91 -9.29
CA GLY A 105 -13.48 -2.95 -8.62
C GLY A 105 -14.08 -2.40 -7.33
N ALA A 106 -15.35 -1.98 -7.35
CA ALA A 106 -16.08 -1.54 -6.17
C ALA A 106 -16.20 -2.65 -5.13
N ALA A 107 -16.55 -3.87 -5.54
CA ALA A 107 -16.67 -5.01 -4.63
C ALA A 107 -15.32 -5.36 -3.97
N VAL A 108 -14.23 -5.39 -4.74
CA VAL A 108 -12.88 -5.68 -4.23
C VAL A 108 -12.39 -4.56 -3.32
N LEU A 109 -12.61 -3.29 -3.67
CA LEU A 109 -12.23 -2.16 -2.83
C LEU A 109 -13.02 -2.13 -1.53
N THR A 110 -14.34 -2.28 -1.59
CA THR A 110 -15.19 -2.27 -0.39
C THR A 110 -14.95 -3.51 0.47
N GLY A 111 -14.92 -4.70 -0.13
CA GLY A 111 -14.64 -5.95 0.59
C GLY A 111 -13.22 -5.98 1.16
N GLY A 112 -12.24 -5.55 0.37
CA GLY A 112 -10.84 -5.42 0.80
C GLY A 112 -10.67 -4.37 1.89
N ALA A 113 -11.39 -3.25 1.84
CA ALA A 113 -11.40 -2.27 2.91
C ALA A 113 -12.00 -2.87 4.20
N VAL A 114 -13.16 -3.53 4.13
CA VAL A 114 -13.80 -4.11 5.32
C VAL A 114 -12.92 -5.20 5.94
N VAL A 115 -12.46 -6.17 5.15
CA VAL A 115 -11.66 -7.30 5.64
C VAL A 115 -10.25 -6.84 6.02
N GLY A 116 -9.64 -6.01 5.18
CA GLY A 116 -8.27 -5.53 5.36
C GLY A 116 -8.12 -4.47 6.44
N THR A 117 -9.18 -3.72 6.78
CA THR A 117 -9.14 -2.69 7.83
C THR A 117 -10.01 -3.03 9.03
N LEU A 118 -11.33 -3.16 8.89
CA LEU A 118 -12.21 -3.34 10.06
C LEU A 118 -11.97 -4.68 10.75
N THR A 119 -11.94 -5.78 9.98
CA THR A 119 -11.71 -7.11 10.56
C THR A 119 -10.32 -7.22 11.17
N SER A 120 -9.29 -6.70 10.48
CA SER A 120 -7.92 -6.71 10.99
C SER A 120 -7.76 -5.84 12.24
N GLN A 121 -8.41 -4.67 12.31
CA GLN A 121 -8.41 -3.81 13.49
C GLN A 121 -9.12 -4.47 14.67
N VAL A 122 -10.28 -5.11 14.45
CA VAL A 122 -10.99 -5.85 15.50
C VAL A 122 -10.12 -7.00 16.02
N GLN A 123 -9.52 -7.79 15.12
CA GLN A 123 -8.61 -8.87 15.51
C GLN A 123 -7.44 -8.33 16.33
N ALA A 124 -6.75 -7.28 15.86
CA ALA A 124 -5.64 -6.66 16.57
C ALA A 124 -6.04 -6.17 17.97
N ALA A 125 -7.24 -5.59 18.11
CA ALA A 125 -7.75 -5.16 19.41
C ALA A 125 -8.09 -6.33 20.35
N THR A 126 -8.52 -7.49 19.80
CA THR A 126 -8.88 -8.67 20.60
C THR A 126 -7.70 -9.55 20.99
N VAL A 127 -6.65 -9.66 20.16
CA VAL A 127 -5.49 -10.54 20.41
C VAL A 127 -4.79 -10.20 21.73
N GLY A 128 -4.75 -8.92 22.12
CA GLY A 128 -4.18 -8.51 23.41
C GLY A 128 -4.89 -9.07 24.64
N PHE A 129 -6.15 -9.52 24.51
CA PHE A 129 -6.94 -10.11 25.59
C PHE A 129 -6.78 -11.63 25.72
N ASP A 130 -5.97 -12.28 24.87
CA ASP A 130 -5.63 -13.69 25.03
C ASP A 130 -4.59 -13.88 26.17
N LEU A 131 -5.11 -14.03 27.39
CA LEU A 131 -4.29 -14.18 28.59
C LEU A 131 -3.54 -15.51 28.64
N GLN A 132 -4.04 -16.52 27.94
CA GLN A 132 -3.41 -17.83 27.89
C GLN A 132 -2.17 -17.76 26.99
N ALA A 133 -2.27 -17.08 25.84
CA ALA A 133 -1.11 -16.79 25.00
C ALA A 133 -0.07 -15.90 25.70
N ALA A 134 -0.53 -14.88 26.44
CA ALA A 134 0.37 -14.01 27.21
C ALA A 134 1.14 -14.77 28.29
N ALA A 135 0.49 -15.71 28.99
CA ALA A 135 1.12 -16.55 30.00
C ALA A 135 2.19 -17.49 29.42
N MET A 136 2.00 -17.99 28.19
CA MET A 136 2.98 -18.85 27.51
C MET A 136 4.29 -18.12 27.17
N VAL A 137 4.26 -16.80 27.01
CA VAL A 137 5.45 -15.97 26.71
C VAL A 137 6.06 -15.36 27.99
N GLY A 138 5.57 -15.77 29.16
CA GLY A 138 6.06 -15.28 30.46
C GLY A 138 5.67 -13.83 30.77
N ARG A 139 4.67 -13.26 30.07
CA ARG A 139 4.15 -11.93 30.39
C ARG A 139 3.23 -12.00 31.61
N ASN A 140 3.30 -10.98 32.46
CA ASN A 140 2.37 -10.85 33.58
C ASN A 140 0.92 -10.67 33.02
N PRO A 141 -0.04 -11.53 33.37
CA PRO A 141 -1.41 -11.45 32.84
C PRO A 141 -2.09 -10.11 33.17
N ALA A 142 -1.79 -9.51 34.33
CA ALA A 142 -2.32 -8.20 34.69
C ALA A 142 -1.73 -7.08 33.81
N GLY A 143 -0.45 -7.17 33.46
CA GLY A 143 0.21 -6.22 32.54
C GLY A 143 -0.35 -6.34 31.12
N ALA A 144 -0.56 -7.56 30.63
CA ALA A 144 -1.17 -7.80 29.33
C ALA A 144 -2.60 -7.24 29.25
N LEU A 145 -3.42 -7.43 30.29
CA LEU A 145 -4.76 -6.82 30.37
C LEU A 145 -4.73 -5.29 30.38
N ALA A 146 -3.76 -4.70 31.07
CA ALA A 146 -3.61 -3.25 31.12
C ALA A 146 -3.20 -2.68 29.75
N GLU A 147 -2.24 -3.33 29.06
CA GLU A 147 -1.84 -2.95 27.70
C GLU A 147 -2.99 -3.09 26.69
N ALA A 148 -3.70 -4.22 26.73
CA ALA A 148 -4.83 -4.49 25.84
C ALA A 148 -6.00 -3.51 26.06
N SER A 149 -6.31 -3.19 27.32
CA SER A 149 -7.35 -2.21 27.65
C SER A 149 -6.95 -0.79 27.24
N LEU A 150 -5.69 -0.40 27.43
CA LEU A 150 -5.18 0.88 26.94
C LEU A 150 -5.27 0.97 25.42
N PHE A 151 -4.88 -0.08 24.69
CA PHE A 151 -4.99 -0.12 23.23
C PHE A 151 -6.44 -0.03 22.74
N LEU A 152 -7.36 -0.76 23.39
CA LEU A 152 -8.78 -0.72 23.07
C LEU A 152 -9.38 0.68 23.32
N LEU A 153 -9.08 1.28 24.46
CA LEU A 153 -9.55 2.63 24.82
C LEU A 153 -8.95 3.70 23.87
N GLY A 154 -7.68 3.57 23.53
CA GLY A 154 -7.03 4.42 22.52
C GLY A 154 -7.71 4.31 21.16
N THR A 155 -8.03 3.10 20.73
CA THR A 155 -8.74 2.84 19.45
C THR A 155 -10.15 3.44 19.46
N ILE A 156 -10.95 3.17 20.50
CA ILE A 156 -12.31 3.70 20.63
C ILE A 156 -12.32 5.24 20.67
N SER A 157 -11.43 5.83 21.46
CA SER A 157 -11.33 7.29 21.58
C SER A 157 -10.89 7.96 20.26
N ALA A 158 -9.96 7.35 19.52
CA ALA A 158 -9.55 7.82 18.20
C ALA A 158 -10.68 7.72 17.17
N LEU A 159 -11.46 6.64 17.18
CA LEU A 159 -12.64 6.49 16.32
C LEU A 159 -13.71 7.55 16.63
N ILE A 160 -13.96 7.81 17.91
CA ILE A 160 -14.90 8.85 18.35
C ILE A 160 -14.43 10.25 17.90
N TYR A 161 -13.13 10.53 17.95
CA TYR A 161 -12.58 11.80 17.44
C TYR A 161 -12.89 11.99 15.94
N PHE A 162 -12.69 10.96 15.13
CA PHE A 162 -12.94 10.98 13.68
C PHE A 162 -14.39 10.75 13.27
N GLN A 163 -15.30 10.54 14.23
CA GLN A 163 -16.72 10.43 13.93
C GLN A 163 -17.23 11.79 13.42
N PHE A 164 -17.21 11.95 12.10
CA PHE A 164 -17.89 13.03 11.40
C PHE A 164 -19.39 12.82 11.56
N SER A 165 -19.95 13.28 12.67
CA SER A 165 -21.38 13.48 12.77
C SER A 165 -21.74 14.57 11.76
N VAL A 166 -22.11 14.15 10.54
CA VAL A 166 -22.75 15.03 9.56
C VAL A 166 -24.13 15.32 10.13
N ARG A 167 -24.19 16.25 11.08
CA ARG A 167 -25.42 16.81 11.62
C ARG A 167 -25.55 18.19 10.99
N ASP A 168 -26.62 18.32 10.23
CA ASP A 168 -27.07 19.47 9.45
C ASP A 168 -26.57 20.83 9.96
N LYS A 169 -26.10 21.70 9.06
CA LYS A 169 -25.53 23.05 9.35
C LYS A 169 -26.49 24.00 10.07
N ARG A 170 -27.72 23.57 10.37
CA ARG A 170 -28.81 24.37 10.93
C ARG A 170 -29.00 24.23 12.44
N GLN A 171 -28.40 23.24 13.09
CA GLN A 171 -28.46 23.10 14.54
C GLN A 171 -27.04 23.05 15.10
N LYS A 172 -26.70 24.01 15.97
CA LYS A 172 -25.61 23.88 16.94
C LYS A 172 -25.95 22.71 17.87
N ALA A 173 -25.74 21.48 17.39
CA ALA A 173 -25.74 20.32 18.23
C ALA A 173 -24.36 20.27 18.88
N GLU A 174 -24.24 20.87 20.06
CA GLU A 174 -23.09 20.67 20.94
C GLU A 174 -22.93 19.16 21.17
N ARG A 175 -21.72 18.65 20.96
CA ARG A 175 -21.42 17.25 21.26
C ARG A 175 -21.68 17.05 22.76
N PRO A 176 -22.30 15.94 23.18
CA PRO A 176 -22.46 15.68 24.61
C PRO A 176 -21.09 15.72 25.29
N PRO A 177 -20.96 16.30 26.50
CA PRO A 177 -19.67 16.64 27.10
C PRO A 177 -18.76 15.41 27.32
N LEU A 178 -19.36 14.25 27.58
CA LEU A 178 -18.63 12.98 27.67
C LEU A 178 -18.00 12.56 26.33
N LEU A 179 -18.69 12.79 25.22
CA LEU A 179 -18.18 12.47 23.88
C LEU A 179 -17.03 13.40 23.48
N GLU A 180 -17.11 14.68 23.86
CA GLU A 180 -16.06 15.66 23.63
C GLU A 180 -14.80 15.38 24.46
N ALA A 181 -14.95 14.97 25.72
CA ALA A 181 -13.84 14.55 26.57
C ALA A 181 -13.12 13.32 25.98
N VAL A 182 -13.87 12.29 25.58
CA VAL A 182 -13.31 11.07 24.97
C VAL A 182 -12.67 11.38 23.60
N ALA A 183 -13.27 12.25 22.78
CA ALA A 183 -12.67 12.70 21.53
C ALA A 183 -11.34 13.44 21.74
N THR A 184 -11.22 14.23 22.81
CA THR A 184 -9.99 14.95 23.14
C THR A 184 -8.86 13.98 23.50
N ILE A 185 -9.17 12.92 24.24
CA ILE A 185 -8.22 11.83 24.51
C ILE A 185 -7.77 11.19 23.20
N GLY A 186 -8.72 10.87 22.31
CA GLY A 186 -8.43 10.32 20.98
C GLY A 186 -7.49 11.21 20.15
N LYS A 187 -7.69 12.53 20.19
CA LYS A 187 -6.81 13.51 19.52
C LYS A 187 -5.37 13.41 20.01
N VAL A 188 -5.15 13.23 21.31
CA VAL A 188 -3.79 13.06 21.88
C VAL A 188 -3.16 11.76 21.38
N PHE A 189 -3.90 10.65 21.38
CA PHE A 189 -3.43 9.38 20.81
C PHE A 189 -3.04 9.52 19.34
N ILE A 190 -3.85 10.20 18.54
CA ILE A 190 -3.56 10.46 17.12
C ILE A 190 -2.30 11.33 16.97
N ALA A 191 -2.15 12.37 17.78
CA ALA A 191 -0.96 13.23 17.73
C ALA A 191 0.33 12.44 18.07
N ILE A 192 0.28 11.59 19.09
CA ILE A 192 1.42 10.74 19.48
C ILE A 192 1.75 9.74 18.37
N THR A 193 0.75 9.04 17.83
CA THR A 193 0.96 8.02 16.80
C THR A 193 1.47 8.62 15.48
N LEU A 194 0.89 9.72 15.02
CA LEU A 194 1.40 10.44 13.84
C LEU A 194 2.80 10.99 14.07
N GLY A 195 3.10 11.50 15.26
CA GLY A 195 4.44 11.93 15.65
C GLY A 195 5.46 10.79 15.60
N ALA A 196 5.10 9.61 16.12
CA ALA A 196 5.94 8.42 16.07
C ALA A 196 6.16 7.92 14.64
N ILE A 197 5.11 7.88 13.80
CA ILE A 197 5.24 7.51 12.39
C ILE A 197 6.13 8.51 11.65
N TYR A 198 5.94 9.82 11.87
CA TYR A 198 6.78 10.84 11.27
C TYR A 198 8.25 10.69 11.68
N ALA A 199 8.52 10.50 12.98
CA ALA A 199 9.87 10.27 13.48
C ALA A 199 10.49 9.00 12.88
N GLY A 200 9.71 7.92 12.74
CA GLY A 200 10.15 6.67 12.10
C GLY A 200 10.47 6.84 10.63
N VAL A 201 9.62 7.52 9.86
CA VAL A 201 9.86 7.82 8.44
C VAL A 201 11.09 8.73 8.27
N PHE A 202 11.23 9.75 9.13
CA PHE A 202 12.38 10.65 9.12
C PHE A 202 13.68 9.91 9.45
N ALA A 203 13.68 9.07 10.49
CA ALA A 203 14.82 8.24 10.84
C ALA A 203 15.19 7.28 9.69
N ALA A 204 14.21 6.59 9.10
CA ALA A 204 14.44 5.71 7.96
C ALA A 204 15.00 6.45 6.75
N ALA A 205 14.51 7.66 6.45
CA ALA A 205 15.02 8.48 5.37
C ALA A 205 16.47 8.95 5.64
N LEU A 206 16.79 9.34 6.88
CA LEU A 206 18.15 9.69 7.28
C LEU A 206 19.09 8.49 7.20
N THR A 207 18.68 7.33 7.71
CA THR A 207 19.47 6.09 7.61
C THR A 207 19.72 5.73 6.14
N ALA A 208 18.70 5.78 5.29
CA ALA A 208 18.86 5.53 3.86
C ALA A 208 19.82 6.53 3.20
N LEU A 209 19.80 7.81 3.60
CA LEU A 209 20.74 8.82 3.11
C LEU A 209 22.17 8.51 3.57
N ILE A 210 22.37 8.18 4.85
CA ILE A 210 23.68 7.78 5.41
C ILE A 210 24.21 6.59 4.63
N ASP A 211 23.40 5.53 4.46
CA ASP A 211 23.80 4.34 3.69
C ASP A 211 24.22 4.67 2.26
N ARG A 212 23.54 5.62 1.60
CA ARG A 212 23.92 6.07 0.24
C ARG A 212 25.21 6.89 0.24
N LEU A 213 25.46 7.72 1.26
CA LEU A 213 26.70 8.49 1.40
C LEU A 213 27.89 7.59 1.71
N ASP A 214 27.72 6.62 2.60
CA ASP A 214 28.73 5.62 2.95
C ASP A 214 29.08 4.78 1.71
N PHE A 215 28.08 4.32 0.96
CA PHE A 215 28.27 3.61 -0.30
C PHE A 215 29.08 4.41 -1.34
N VAL A 216 28.77 5.70 -1.52
CA VAL A 216 29.52 6.58 -2.44
C VAL A 216 30.97 6.75 -1.97
N THR A 217 31.16 6.91 -0.67
CA THR A 217 32.49 7.12 -0.06
C THR A 217 33.34 5.86 -0.18
N GLU A 218 32.80 4.71 0.18
CA GLU A 218 33.47 3.40 0.08
C GLU A 218 33.84 3.08 -1.36
N PHE A 219 32.97 3.37 -2.33
CA PHE A 219 33.27 3.19 -3.75
C PHE A 219 34.46 4.05 -4.21
N ILE A 220 34.53 5.31 -3.79
CA ILE A 220 35.64 6.21 -4.13
C ILE A 220 36.94 5.71 -3.49
N PHE A 221 36.92 5.34 -2.20
CA PHE A 221 38.11 4.83 -1.52
C PHE A 221 38.67 3.58 -2.19
N ASN A 222 37.82 2.61 -2.53
CA ASN A 222 38.23 1.37 -3.21
C ASN A 222 38.78 1.58 -4.64
N ILE A 223 38.53 2.73 -5.26
CA ILE A 223 39.08 3.07 -6.59
C ILE A 223 40.39 3.86 -6.46
N VAL A 224 40.50 4.70 -5.44
CA VAL A 224 41.63 5.63 -5.26
C VAL A 224 42.79 5.00 -4.49
N PHE A 225 42.52 4.10 -3.54
CA PHE A 225 43.51 3.42 -2.70
C PHE A 225 43.47 1.90 -2.91
#